data_AF-A0A6N2LU57-F1
#
_entry.id   AF-A0A6N2LU57-F1
#
_cell.length_a   1.000
_cell.length_b   1.000
_cell.length_c   1.000
_cell.angle_alpha   90.00
_cell.angle_beta   90.00
_cell.angle_gamma   90.00
#
_symmetry.space_group_name_H-M   'P 1'
#
loop_
_entity.id
_entity.type
_entity.pdbx_description
1 polymer ?
#
loop_
_entity_poly.entity_id
_entity_poly.type
_entity_poly.pdbx_seq_one_letter_code
_entity_poly.pdbx_strand_id
1 'polypeptide(L)'
;MATELEELVGFLSSPSPPVKKAAVEIVRDLTGSEDGSLSLSKYASTVLPSLSQLLKEKKEVSEPAAEALINLSLNSNLAAKMVEME
;
A
#
# COMPACT_ATOMS: atom_id res chain seq x y z
N MET A 1 12.40 -17.38 3.42
CA MET A 1 12.99 -16.02 3.44
C MET A 1 11.92 -15.11 2.89
N ALA A 2 11.63 -14.00 3.58
CA ALA A 2 10.68 -13.01 3.07
C ALA A 2 11.24 -12.40 1.77
N THR A 3 10.37 -12.06 0.84
CA THR A 3 10.82 -11.31 -0.36
C THR A 3 10.99 -9.83 0.00
N GLU A 4 11.79 -9.09 -0.78
CA GLU A 4 11.96 -7.63 -0.59
C GLU A 4 10.62 -6.88 -0.57
N LEU A 5 9.66 -7.33 -1.38
CA LEU A 5 8.33 -6.71 -1.45
C LEU A 5 7.46 -7.04 -0.23
N GLU A 6 7.60 -8.24 0.32
CA GLU A 6 6.91 -8.65 1.56
C GLU A 6 7.42 -7.84 2.76
N GLU A 7 8.74 -7.61 2.85
CA GLU A 7 9.34 -6.74 3.86
C GLU A 7 8.87 -5.29 3.70
N LEU A 8 8.84 -4.77 2.47
CA LEU A 8 8.32 -3.44 2.18
C LEU A 8 6.87 -3.25 2.66
N VAL A 9 5.99 -4.21 2.36
CA VAL A 9 4.59 -4.19 2.82
C VAL A 9 4.53 -4.26 4.35
N GLY A 10 5.42 -5.01 5.00
CA GLY A 10 5.54 -5.05 6.45
C GLY A 10 5.92 -3.70 7.08
N PHE A 11 6.76 -2.90 6.40
CA PHE A 11 7.18 -1.58 6.89
C PHE A 11 6.07 -0.54 6.93
N LEU A 12 4.95 -0.73 6.22
CA LEU A 12 3.76 0.14 6.33
C LEU A 12 3.18 0.15 7.76
N SER A 13 3.38 -0.93 8.51
CA SER A 13 2.94 -1.07 9.91
C SER A 13 4.04 -0.73 10.92
N SER A 14 5.17 -0.18 10.47
CA SER A 14 6.30 0.15 11.35
C SER A 14 5.91 1.18 12.42
N PRO A 15 6.34 1.01 13.69
CA PRO A 15 6.13 2.03 14.72
C PRO A 15 7.00 3.27 14.51
N SER A 16 8.00 3.20 13.62
CA SER A 16 8.90 4.31 13.29
C SER A 16 8.28 5.19 12.20
N PRO A 17 7.92 6.46 12.49
CA PRO A 17 7.38 7.38 11.50
C PRO A 17 8.23 7.53 10.22
N PRO A 18 9.58 7.69 10.27
CA PRO A 18 10.36 7.82 9.05
C PRO A 18 10.37 6.54 8.21
N VAL A 19 10.34 5.35 8.83
CA VAL A 19 10.28 4.07 8.11
C VAL A 19 8.93 3.91 7.43
N LYS A 20 7.84 4.17 8.17
CA LYS A 20 6.47 4.13 7.65
C LYS A 20 6.29 5.08 6.46
N LYS A 21 6.81 6.31 6.58
CA LYS A 21 6.77 7.32 5.51
C LYS A 21 7.53 6.85 4.27
N ALA A 22 8.77 6.40 4.41
CA ALA A 22 9.55 5.89 3.29
C ALA A 22 8.86 4.67 2.63
N ALA A 23 8.29 3.77 3.43
CA ALA A 23 7.58 2.61 2.92
C ALA A 23 6.36 2.98 2.08
N VAL A 24 5.53 3.93 2.55
CA VAL A 24 4.35 4.35 1.78
C VAL A 24 4.71 5.13 0.51
N GLU A 25 5.78 5.93 0.54
CA GLU A 25 6.32 6.62 -0.64
C GLU A 25 6.77 5.62 -1.72
N ILE A 26 7.53 4.58 -1.33
CA ILE A 26 7.97 3.52 -2.25
C ILE A 26 6.78 2.73 -2.80
N VAL A 27 5.81 2.36 -1.95
CA VAL A 27 4.60 1.64 -2.39
C VAL A 27 3.81 2.50 -3.38
N ARG A 28 3.63 3.78 -3.09
CA ARG A 28 2.97 4.73 -4.00
C ARG A 28 3.66 4.76 -5.36
N ASP A 29 4.99 4.86 -5.40
CA ASP A 29 5.73 4.87 -6.67
C ASP A 29 5.61 3.55 -7.44
N LEU A 30 5.64 2.40 -6.75
CA LEU A 30 5.42 1.09 -7.36
C LEU A 30 4.03 0.99 -8.00
N THR A 31 2.99 1.49 -7.32
CA THR A 31 1.63 1.49 -7.86
C THR A 31 1.45 2.42 -9.06
N GLY A 32 2.38 3.35 -9.30
CA GLY A 32 2.39 4.18 -10.51
C GLY A 32 2.76 3.42 -11.79
N SER A 33 3.19 2.16 -11.68
CA SER A 33 3.54 1.29 -12.80
C SER A 33 2.66 0.04 -12.85
N GLU A 34 2.45 -0.51 -14.05
CA GLU A 34 1.68 -1.74 -14.24
C GLU A 34 2.35 -2.95 -13.55
N ASP A 35 3.67 -3.11 -13.74
CA ASP A 35 4.45 -4.20 -13.14
C ASP A 35 4.50 -4.13 -11.61
N GLY A 36 4.68 -2.92 -11.05
CA GLY A 36 4.68 -2.70 -9.61
C GLY A 36 3.31 -2.95 -8.99
N SER A 37 2.24 -2.47 -9.63
CA SER A 37 0.86 -2.75 -9.22
C SER A 37 0.54 -4.24 -9.26
N LEU A 38 0.93 -4.93 -10.34
CA LEU A 38 0.76 -6.38 -10.46
C LEU A 38 1.54 -7.13 -9.37
N SER A 39 2.75 -6.68 -9.05
CA SER A 39 3.56 -7.28 -7.99
C SER A 39 2.94 -7.08 -6.60
N LEU A 40 2.45 -5.88 -6.29
CA LEU A 40 1.75 -5.58 -5.03
C LEU A 40 0.40 -6.30 -4.91
N SER A 41 -0.29 -6.58 -6.03
CA SER A 41 -1.56 -7.29 -6.02
C SER A 41 -1.48 -8.69 -5.37
N LYS A 42 -0.30 -9.33 -5.43
CA LYS A 42 -0.02 -10.62 -4.78
C LYS A 42 -0.08 -10.54 -3.25
N TYR A 43 0.05 -9.34 -2.70
CA TYR A 43 0.03 -9.04 -1.26
C TYR A 43 -1.21 -8.26 -0.85
N ALA A 44 -2.28 -8.26 -1.67
CA ALA A 44 -3.50 -7.47 -1.45
C ALA A 44 -4.13 -7.66 -0.05
N SER A 45 -4.07 -8.86 0.52
CA SER A 45 -4.58 -9.15 1.86
C SER A 45 -3.89 -8.37 2.99
N THR A 46 -2.68 -7.85 2.72
CA THR A 46 -1.88 -7.10 3.70
C THR A 46 -1.74 -5.65 3.28
N VAL A 47 -1.41 -5.37 2.00
CA VAL A 47 -1.17 -4.00 1.55
C VAL A 47 -2.44 -3.14 1.59
N LEU A 48 -3.62 -3.70 1.27
CA LEU A 48 -4.86 -2.92 1.28
C LEU A 48 -5.28 -2.50 2.70
N PRO A 49 -5.34 -3.41 3.71
CA PRO A 49 -5.59 -2.99 5.08
C PRO A 49 -4.56 -2.01 5.62
N SER A 50 -3.26 -2.23 5.34
CA SER A 50 -2.20 -1.34 5.80
C SER A 50 -2.37 0.06 5.23
N LEU A 51 -2.55 0.20 3.91
CA LEU A 51 -2.76 1.51 3.28
C LEU A 51 -4.05 2.20 3.80
N SER A 52 -5.12 1.44 4.00
CA SER A 52 -6.37 1.98 4.59
C SER A 52 -6.15 2.52 6.02
N GLN A 53 -5.39 1.81 6.85
CA GLN A 53 -5.03 2.29 8.19
C GLN A 53 -4.21 3.59 8.14
N LEU A 54 -3.30 3.72 7.16
CA LEU A 54 -2.48 4.91 6.97
C LEU A 54 -3.27 6.17 6.58
N LEU A 55 -4.53 6.03 6.12
CA LEU A 55 -5.39 7.19 5.86
C LEU A 55 -5.71 8.00 7.12
N LYS A 56 -5.53 7.42 8.31
CA LYS A 56 -5.76 8.08 9.61
C LYS A 56 -4.54 8.88 10.11
N GLU A 57 -3.40 8.75 9.43
CA GLU A 57 -2.14 9.40 9.81
C GLU A 57 -2.10 10.87 9.34
N LYS A 58 -0.98 11.55 9.61
CA LYS A 58 -0.74 12.91 9.12
C LYS A 58 -0.67 12.93 7.59
N LYS A 59 -0.96 14.11 7.01
CA LYS A 59 -0.96 14.36 5.56
C LYS A 59 0.25 13.75 4.82
N GLU A 60 1.45 13.88 5.38
CA GLU A 60 2.68 13.36 4.78
C GLU A 60 2.74 11.83 4.59
N VAL A 61 1.86 11.08 5.26
CA VAL A 61 1.70 9.63 5.13
C VAL A 61 0.35 9.29 4.48
N SER A 62 -0.73 9.99 4.85
CA SER A 62 -2.07 9.70 4.36
C SER A 62 -2.25 10.04 2.88
N GLU A 63 -1.59 11.09 2.37
CA GLU A 63 -1.65 11.50 0.96
C GLU A 63 -1.04 10.44 0.03
N PRO A 64 0.22 9.98 0.21
CA PRO A 64 0.76 8.90 -0.61
C PRO A 64 0.02 7.57 -0.40
N ALA A 65 -0.54 7.31 0.78
CA ALA A 65 -1.39 6.13 0.99
C ALA A 65 -2.67 6.18 0.15
N ALA A 66 -3.32 7.34 0.08
CA ALA A 66 -4.51 7.54 -0.75
C ALA A 66 -4.18 7.41 -2.24
N GLU A 67 -3.07 8.01 -2.71
CA GLU A 67 -2.61 7.86 -4.09
C GLU A 67 -2.36 6.39 -4.46
N ALA A 68 -1.70 5.64 -3.58
CA ALA A 68 -1.47 4.21 -3.77
C ALA A 68 -2.77 3.41 -3.89
N LEU A 69 -3.76 3.70 -3.03
CA LEU A 69 -5.08 3.07 -3.10
C LEU A 69 -5.83 3.42 -4.40
N ILE A 70 -5.77 4.68 -4.85
CA ILE A 70 -6.36 5.10 -6.13
C ILE A 70 -5.77 4.28 -7.28
N ASN A 71 -4.43 4.17 -7.35
CA ASN A 71 -3.76 3.40 -8.39
C ASN A 71 -4.15 1.92 -8.36
N LEU A 72 -4.16 1.29 -7.17
CA LEU A 72 -4.55 -0.12 -7.01
C LEU A 72 -6.03 -0.36 -7.36
N SER A 73 -6.91 0.62 -7.15
CA SER A 73 -8.35 0.51 -7.46
C SER A 73 -8.64 0.43 -8.97
N LEU A 74 -7.67 0.78 -9.83
CA LEU A 74 -7.79 0.59 -11.28
C LEU A 74 -7.84 -0.90 -11.67
N ASN A 75 -7.33 -1.79 -10.80
CA ASN A 75 -7.51 -3.23 -10.94
C ASN A 75 -8.85 -3.64 -10.32
N SER A 76 -9.78 -4.13 -11.15
CA SER A 76 -11.13 -4.48 -10.71
C SER A 76 -11.19 -5.53 -9.60
N ASN A 77 -10.25 -6.48 -9.57
CA ASN A 77 -10.17 -7.48 -8.50
C ASN A 77 -9.73 -6.84 -7.17
N LEU A 78 -8.82 -5.87 -7.21
CA LEU A 78 -8.39 -5.14 -6.02
C LEU A 78 -9.48 -4.18 -5.54
N ALA A 79 -10.17 -3.50 -6.45
CA ALA A 79 -11.32 -2.67 -6.12
C ALA A 79 -12.42 -3.46 -5.41
N ALA A 80 -12.76 -4.66 -5.91
CA ALA A 80 -13.71 -5.54 -5.24
C ALA A 80 -13.26 -5.88 -3.81
N LYS A 81 -11.99 -6.25 -3.62
CA LYS A 81 -11.42 -6.52 -2.30
C LYS A 81 -11.48 -5.32 -1.36
N MET A 82 -11.25 -4.11 -1.86
CA MET A 82 -11.34 -2.89 -1.03
C MET A 82 -12.75 -2.69 -0.47
N VAL A 83 -13.79 -3.05 -1.21
CA VAL A 83 -15.19 -2.96 -0.75
C VAL A 83 -15.54 -4.10 0.23
N GLU A 84 -14.96 -5.29 0.04
CA GLU A 84 -15.16 -6.45 0.93
C GLU A 84 -14.51 -6.30 2.32
N MET A 85 -13.65 -5.30 2.52
CA MET A 85 -12.96 -5.05 3.79
C MET A 85 -13.81 -4.35 4.87
N GLU A 86 -15.02 -3.92 4.52
CA GLU A 86 -16.00 -3.29 5.44
C GLU A 86 -16.61 -4.27 6.45
#